data_AF-A0A6V8EKD5-F1
#
_entry.id   AF-A0A6V8EKD5-F1
#
_cell.length_a   1.000
_cell.length_b   1.000
_cell.length_c   1.000
_cell.angle_alpha   90.00
_cell.angle_beta   90.00
_cell.angle_gamma   90.00
#
_symmetry.space_group_name_H-M   'P 1'
#
loop_
_entity.id
_entity.type
_entity.pdbx_description
1 polymer ?
#
loop_
_entity_poly.entity_id
_entity_poly.type
_entity_poly.pdbx_seq_one_letter_code
_entity_poly.pdbx_strand_id
1 'polypeptide(L)'
;MSRAEKIAKMATRTANQAKEAATTSKKRIRGKNSVSFESHKHCVICSIPIPINNEPSICNKQDCDATQKRKEKSRKRLSILLYVGVAVFLVPILIQVVGALI
;
A
#
# COMPACT_ATOMS: atom_id res chain seq x y z
N MET A 1 -7.18 -6.81 54.01
CA MET A 1 -7.21 -7.25 52.60
C MET A 1 -5.98 -8.09 52.32
N SER A 2 -6.18 -9.33 51.87
CA SER A 2 -5.06 -10.23 51.58
C SER A 2 -4.35 -9.83 50.27
N ARG A 3 -3.09 -10.23 50.11
CA ARG A 3 -2.33 -9.95 48.87
C ARG A 3 -3.01 -10.55 47.63
N ALA A 4 -3.67 -11.70 47.79
CA ALA A 4 -4.43 -12.37 46.72
C ALA A 4 -5.61 -11.52 46.22
N GLU A 5 -6.39 -10.93 47.13
CA GLU A 5 -7.49 -10.03 46.75
C GLU A 5 -7.00 -8.79 46.01
N LYS A 6 -5.85 -8.25 46.41
CA LYS A 6 -5.26 -7.07 45.75
C LYS A 6 -4.85 -7.37 44.31
N ILE A 7 -4.29 -8.57 44.06
CA ILE A 7 -3.91 -9.01 42.72
C ILE A 7 -5.16 -9.25 41.86
N ALA A 8 -6.19 -9.93 42.38
CA ALA A 8 -7.45 -10.14 41.67
C ALA A 8 -8.16 -8.83 41.30
N LYS A 9 -8.13 -7.85 42.20
CA LYS A 9 -8.70 -6.50 41.96
C LYS A 9 -7.91 -5.71 40.92
N MET A 10 -6.58 -5.88 40.85
CA MET A 10 -5.77 -5.26 39.81
C MET A 10 -6.01 -5.92 38.44
N ALA A 11 -6.05 -7.26 38.38
CA ALA A 11 -6.30 -7.99 37.14
C ALA A 11 -7.65 -7.63 36.50
N THR A 12 -8.70 -7.55 37.31
CA THR A 12 -10.05 -7.15 36.84
C THR A 12 -10.09 -5.71 36.34
N ARG A 13 -9.38 -4.78 37.02
CA ARG A 13 -9.26 -3.40 36.56
C ARG A 13 -8.52 -3.28 35.23
N THR A 14 -7.41 -4.00 35.06
CA THR A 14 -6.65 -4.01 33.80
C THR A 14 -7.49 -4.58 32.65
N ALA A 15 -8.24 -5.66 32.91
CA ALA A 15 -9.13 -6.26 31.89
C ALA A 15 -10.24 -5.29 31.45
N ASN A 16 -10.84 -4.55 32.38
CA ASN A 16 -11.88 -3.56 32.06
C ASN A 16 -11.31 -2.34 31.31
N GLN A 17 -10.15 -1.83 31.76
CA GLN A 17 -9.46 -0.74 31.05
C GLN A 17 -9.07 -1.13 29.63
N ALA A 18 -8.62 -2.37 29.39
CA ALA A 18 -8.31 -2.86 28.05
C ALA A 18 -9.55 -2.90 27.14
N LYS A 19 -10.71 -3.32 27.67
CA LYS A 19 -11.98 -3.34 26.92
C LYS A 19 -12.48 -1.92 26.59
N GLU A 20 -12.37 -0.98 27.52
CA GLU A 20 -12.73 0.42 27.31
C GLU A 20 -11.80 1.10 26.29
N ALA A 21 -10.49 0.83 26.35
CA ALA A 21 -9.52 1.33 25.37
C ALA A 21 -9.79 0.76 23.96
N ALA A 22 -10.18 -0.51 23.85
CA ALA A 22 -10.50 -1.15 22.57
C ALA A 22 -11.81 -0.62 21.95
N THR A 23 -12.82 -0.32 22.76
CA THR A 23 -14.09 0.25 22.26
C THR A 23 -13.95 1.71 21.86
N THR A 24 -13.19 2.50 22.62
CA THR A 24 -12.89 3.90 22.28
C THR A 24 -11.99 4.02 21.05
N SER A 25 -10.99 3.12 20.88
CA SER A 25 -10.17 3.09 19.67
C SER A 25 -10.99 2.72 18.43
N LYS A 26 -11.88 1.72 18.53
CA LYS A 26 -12.80 1.34 17.45
C LYS A 26 -13.78 2.46 17.08
N LYS A 27 -14.25 3.24 18.06
CA LYS A 27 -15.10 4.42 17.82
C LYS A 27 -14.33 5.55 17.13
N ARG A 28 -13.06 5.79 17.49
CA ARG A 28 -12.20 6.78 16.82
C ARG A 28 -11.88 6.42 15.37
N ILE A 29 -11.71 5.13 15.05
CA ILE A 29 -11.47 4.67 13.68
C ILE A 29 -12.72 4.86 12.81
N ARG A 30 -13.92 4.59 13.35
CA ARG A 30 -15.19 4.80 12.61
C ARG A 30 -15.55 6.29 12.42
N GLY A 31 -15.17 7.18 13.34
CA GLY A 31 -15.43 8.62 13.24
C GLY A 31 -14.51 9.38 12.26
N LYS A 32 -13.46 8.75 11.75
CA LYS A 32 -12.53 9.38 10.78
C LYS A 32 -13.06 9.35 9.33
N ASN A 33 -14.12 8.59 9.06
CA ASN A 33 -14.73 8.45 7.73
C ASN A 33 -15.90 9.41 7.48
N SER A 34 -16.26 10.28 8.42
CA SER A 34 -17.44 11.16 8.33
C SER A 34 -17.10 12.65 8.20
N VAL A 35 -15.86 12.99 7.84
CA VAL A 35 -15.52 14.37 7.43
C VAL A 35 -15.41 14.38 5.92
N SER A 36 -16.38 15.00 5.24
CA SER A 36 -16.33 15.25 3.80
C SER A 36 -15.28 16.32 3.51
N PHE A 37 -14.00 15.95 3.62
CA PHE A 37 -12.95 16.76 3.01
C PHE A 37 -13.16 16.68 1.51
N GLU A 38 -13.22 17.83 0.83
CA GLU A 38 -13.14 17.92 -0.62
C GLU A 38 -11.98 17.04 -1.06
N SER A 39 -12.31 15.98 -1.80
CA SER A 39 -11.36 14.95 -2.09
C SER A 39 -10.33 15.55 -3.07
N HIS A 40 -9.04 15.47 -2.72
CA HIS A 40 -7.95 16.07 -3.48
C HIS A 40 -6.93 15.01 -3.84
N LYS A 41 -6.35 15.11 -5.04
CA LYS A 41 -5.23 14.27 -5.46
C LYS A 41 -3.94 14.98 -5.07
N HIS A 42 -2.89 14.22 -4.75
CA HIS A 42 -1.54 14.77 -4.63
C HIS A 42 -0.73 14.40 -5.86
N CYS A 43 0.16 15.29 -6.30
CA CYS A 43 1.13 14.94 -7.33
C CYS A 43 2.03 13.80 -6.83
N VAL A 44 2.22 12.76 -7.65
CA VAL A 44 3.08 11.60 -7.29
C VAL A 44 4.57 11.98 -7.14
N ILE A 45 4.98 13.13 -7.67
CA ILE A 45 6.40 13.55 -7.70
C ILE A 45 6.70 14.62 -6.66
N CYS A 46 5.86 15.65 -6.56
CA CYS A 46 6.09 16.80 -5.69
C CYS A 46 5.07 16.94 -4.54
N SER A 47 4.09 16.04 -4.45
CA SER A 47 3.09 15.97 -3.38
C SER A 47 2.18 17.20 -3.23
N ILE A 48 2.22 18.14 -4.18
CA ILE A 48 1.35 19.33 -4.22
C ILE A 48 -0.11 18.88 -4.41
N PRO A 49 -1.09 19.49 -3.73
CA PRO A 49 -2.51 19.20 -3.92
C PRO A 49 -2.99 19.61 -5.33
N ILE A 50 -3.79 18.75 -5.96
CA ILE A 50 -4.33 18.84 -7.32
C ILE A 50 -5.84 18.55 -7.23
N PRO A 51 -6.69 19.26 -8.01
CA PRO A 51 -8.12 18.93 -8.11
C PRO A 51 -8.34 17.50 -8.61
N ILE A 52 -9.41 16.84 -8.15
CA ILE A 52 -9.69 15.44 -8.51
C ILE A 52 -9.90 15.22 -10.00
N ASN A 53 -10.43 16.22 -10.71
CA ASN A 53 -10.71 16.11 -12.15
C ASN A 53 -9.48 16.21 -13.04
N ASN A 54 -8.28 16.41 -12.48
CA ASN A 54 -7.06 16.31 -13.29
C ASN A 54 -6.69 14.84 -13.55
N GLU A 55 -6.69 14.48 -14.82
CA GLU A 55 -6.05 13.31 -15.40
C GLU A 55 -4.91 13.83 -16.28
N PRO A 56 -3.61 13.54 -16.01
CA PRO A 56 -2.97 12.62 -15.05
C PRO A 56 -2.79 13.17 -13.62
N SER A 57 -2.46 12.29 -12.65
CA SER A 57 -2.13 12.62 -11.23
C SER A 57 -0.78 13.34 -11.04
N ILE A 58 -0.45 14.25 -11.95
CA ILE A 58 0.84 14.91 -12.04
C ILE A 58 0.60 16.42 -12.11
N CYS A 59 1.45 17.16 -11.41
CA CYS A 59 1.43 18.61 -11.43
C CYS A 59 1.75 19.14 -12.84
N ASN A 60 1.16 20.26 -13.26
CA ASN A 60 1.42 20.86 -14.58
C ASN A 60 2.81 21.55 -14.70
N LYS A 61 3.78 21.14 -13.87
CA LYS A 61 5.17 21.62 -13.94
C LYS A 61 5.98 20.70 -14.84
N GLN A 62 6.85 21.30 -15.66
CA GLN A 62 7.67 20.58 -16.63
C GLN A 62 8.59 19.53 -15.97
N ASP A 63 9.10 19.80 -14.76
CA ASP A 63 9.96 18.87 -14.01
C ASP A 63 9.22 17.59 -13.59
N CYS A 64 7.94 17.73 -13.21
CA CYS A 64 7.05 16.61 -12.86
C CYS A 64 6.86 15.72 -14.10
N ASP A 65 6.51 16.30 -15.25
CA ASP A 65 6.29 15.54 -16.49
C ASP A 65 7.56 14.84 -16.99
N ALA A 66 8.70 15.53 -16.98
CA ALA A 66 9.98 14.97 -17.39
C ALA A 66 10.40 13.77 -16.52
N THR A 67 10.21 13.87 -15.21
CA THR A 67 10.52 12.78 -14.27
C THR A 67 9.61 11.58 -14.47
N GLN A 68 8.32 11.81 -14.70
CA GLN A 68 7.39 10.72 -14.99
C GLN A 68 7.74 10.01 -16.29
N LYS A 69 8.00 10.75 -17.38
CA LYS A 69 8.39 10.17 -18.67
C LYS A 69 9.65 9.30 -18.56
N ARG A 70 10.63 9.72 -17.74
CA ARG A 70 11.83 8.91 -17.46
C ARG A 70 11.49 7.62 -16.71
N LYS A 71 10.66 7.69 -15.67
CA LYS A 71 10.22 6.53 -14.90
C LYS A 71 9.40 5.55 -15.76
N GLU A 72 8.52 6.04 -16.61
CA GLU A 72 7.71 5.21 -17.50
C GLU A 72 8.58 4.47 -18.52
N LYS A 73 9.57 5.14 -19.13
CA LYS A 73 10.54 4.50 -20.03
C LYS A 73 11.34 3.41 -19.31
N SER A 74 11.78 3.67 -18.07
CA SER A 74 12.50 2.69 -17.25
C SER A 74 11.62 1.46 -16.94
N ARG A 75 10.35 1.67 -16.53
CA ARG A 75 9.41 0.56 -16.25
C ARG A 75 9.14 -0.30 -17.49
N LYS A 76 8.97 0.31 -18.66
CA LYS A 76 8.79 -0.43 -19.92
C LYS A 76 10.02 -1.29 -20.23
N ARG A 77 11.23 -0.72 -20.13
CA ARG A 77 12.48 -1.47 -20.33
C ARG A 77 12.62 -2.62 -19.34
N LEU A 78 12.35 -2.38 -18.06
CA LEU A 78 12.42 -3.41 -17.02
C LEU A 78 11.41 -4.53 -17.26
N SER A 79 10.18 -4.18 -17.67
CA SER A 79 9.15 -5.17 -17.98
C SER A 79 9.57 -6.05 -19.17
N ILE A 80 10.11 -5.45 -20.23
CA ILE A 80 10.62 -6.18 -21.39
C ILE A 80 11.76 -7.12 -20.98
N LEU A 81 12.74 -6.63 -20.20
CA LEU A 81 13.84 -7.46 -19.70
C LEU A 81 13.34 -8.64 -18.87
N LEU A 82 12.32 -8.45 -18.05
CA LEU A 82 11.72 -9.52 -17.25
C LEU A 82 11.05 -10.59 -18.13
N TYR A 83 10.28 -10.18 -19.14
CA TYR A 83 9.69 -11.13 -20.09
C TYR A 83 10.74 -11.91 -20.88
N VAL A 84 11.79 -11.23 -21.36
CA VAL A 84 12.89 -11.87 -22.09
C VAL A 84 13.62 -12.85 -21.17
N GLY A 85 13.91 -12.47 -19.92
CA GLY A 85 14.57 -13.37 -18.96
C GLY A 85 13.75 -14.63 -18.68
N VAL A 86 12.44 -14.50 -18.49
CA VAL A 86 11.55 -15.65 -18.29
C VAL A 86 11.48 -16.52 -19.55
N ALA A 87 11.38 -15.92 -20.74
CA ALA A 87 11.34 -16.66 -21.99
C ALA A 87 12.64 -17.46 -22.23
N VAL A 88 13.81 -16.84 -22.02
CA VAL A 88 15.12 -17.51 -22.15
C VAL A 88 15.24 -18.70 -21.20
N PHE A 89 14.62 -18.63 -20.02
CA PHE A 89 14.62 -19.75 -19.09
C PHE A 89 13.64 -20.87 -19.50
N LEU A 90 12.42 -20.53 -19.89
CA LEU A 90 11.37 -21.50 -20.18
C LEU A 90 11.48 -22.15 -21.56
N VAL A 91 11.85 -21.40 -22.60
CA VAL A 91 11.94 -21.89 -23.98
C VAL A 91 12.83 -23.13 -24.13
N PRO A 92 14.09 -23.18 -23.63
CA PRO A 92 14.92 -24.37 -23.78
C PRO A 92 14.36 -25.58 -23.02
N ILE A 93 13.75 -25.35 -21.85
CA ILE A 93 13.10 -26.42 -21.07
C ILE A 93 11.94 -27.02 -21.88
N LEU A 94 11.11 -26.18 -22.48
CA LEU A 94 10.01 -26.63 -23.33
C LEU A 94 10.50 -27.40 -24.56
N ILE A 95 11.58 -26.95 -25.19
CA ILE A 95 12.19 -27.66 -26.33
C ILE A 95 12.69 -29.04 -25.91
N GLN A 96 13.35 -29.16 -24.75
CA GLN A 96 13.81 -30.45 -24.24
C GLN A 96 12.64 -31.39 -23.91
N VAL A 97 11.59 -30.88 -23.28
CA VAL A 97 10.41 -31.69 -22.91
C VAL A 97 9.66 -32.16 -24.15
N VAL A 98 9.41 -31.28 -25.12
CA VAL A 98 8.73 -31.65 -26.37
C VAL A 98 9.60 -32.59 -27.20
N GLY A 99 10.90 -32.34 -27.30
CA GLY A 99 11.83 -33.21 -28.01
C GLY A 99 12.07 -34.57 -27.33
N ALA A 100 11.79 -34.70 -26.04
CA ALA A 100 11.84 -35.98 -25.31
C ALA A 100 10.51 -36.76 -25.36
N LEU A 101 9.41 -36.11 -25.75
CA LEU A 101 8.07 -36.70 -25.89
C LEU A 101 7.76 -37.18 -27.32
N ILE A 102 8.54 -36.72 -28.31
CA ILE A 102 8.51 -37.16 -29.71
C ILE A 102 9.55 -38.27 -29.90
#